data_AF-L0P8K6-F1
#
_entry.id   AF-L0P8K6-F1
#
_cell.length_a   1.000
_cell.length_b   1.000
_cell.length_c   1.000
_cell.angle_alpha   90.00
_cell.angle_beta   90.00
_cell.angle_gamma   90.00
#
_symmetry.space_group_name_H-M   'P 1'
#
loop_
_entity.id
_entity.type
_entity.pdbx_description
1 polymer ?
#
loop_
_entity_poly.entity_id
_entity_poly.type
_entity_poly.pdbx_seq_one_letter_code
_entity_poly.pdbx_strand_id
1 'polypeptide(L)'
;MGQMEDCFLMSHLDWLEEEIVGLDNDYLVFDMPGQIELYTHIPVLPMLAKHMHHHLGFRLCAAYLLESQFIVDKAKFFAGVMSAMSAMVMLEIPHINIMSKMDLIESQVRKSDLKRYLNPDPFLLIDEVNAKTNPRYHDLNRAIVQLVFICS
;
A
#
# COMPACT_ATOMS: atom_id res chain seq x y z
N MET A 1 4.89 19.47 25.78
CA MET A 1 4.54 18.28 26.58
C MET A 1 3.04 18.16 26.56
N GLY A 2 2.50 17.59 25.48
CA GLY A 2 1.06 17.59 25.17
C GLY A 2 0.88 17.02 23.76
N GLN A 3 -0.23 16.30 23.55
CA GLN A 3 -0.56 15.44 22.40
C GLN A 3 -0.15 13.96 22.51
N MET A 4 -0.19 13.39 23.72
CA MET A 4 -0.38 11.95 23.88
C MET A 4 -1.79 11.72 24.42
N GLU A 5 -2.77 12.19 23.65
CA GLU A 5 -4.16 11.76 23.85
C GLU A 5 -4.28 10.37 23.23
N ASP A 6 -4.08 9.39 24.11
CA ASP A 6 -4.61 8.04 24.09
C ASP A 6 -5.52 7.72 22.91
N CYS A 7 -4.96 7.09 21.87
CA CYS A 7 -5.80 6.33 20.96
C CYS A 7 -6.46 5.21 21.77
N PHE A 8 -7.79 5.19 21.82
CA PHE A 8 -8.59 4.18 22.53
C PHE A 8 -8.11 2.74 22.28
N LEU A 9 -7.61 2.46 21.07
CA LEU A 9 -7.08 1.16 20.71
C LEU A 9 -5.82 0.79 21.51
N MET A 10 -4.93 1.75 21.76
CA MET A 10 -3.70 1.52 22.52
C MET A 10 -3.96 1.30 24.01
N SER A 11 -4.98 1.96 24.55
CA SER A 11 -5.38 1.78 25.96
C SER A 11 -6.18 0.51 26.22
N HIS A 12 -6.55 -0.24 25.17
CA HIS A 12 -7.29 -1.51 25.25
C HIS A 12 -6.60 -2.64 24.47
N LEU A 13 -5.27 -2.58 24.30
CA LEU A 13 -4.52 -3.67 23.65
C LEU A 13 -4.63 -4.98 24.44
N ASP A 14 -4.77 -4.92 25.75
CA ASP A 14 -4.91 -6.09 26.63
C ASP A 14 -6.11 -6.97 26.22
N TRP A 15 -7.24 -6.35 25.85
CA TRP A 15 -8.40 -7.09 25.32
C TRP A 15 -8.07 -7.80 24.00
N LEU A 16 -7.33 -7.13 23.12
CA LEU A 16 -6.96 -7.71 21.82
C LEU A 16 -5.99 -8.89 22.01
N GLU A 17 -5.09 -8.81 22.99
CA GLU A 17 -4.22 -9.94 23.34
C GLU A 17 -5.05 -11.12 23.86
N GLU A 18 -5.99 -10.89 24.78
CA GLU A 18 -6.85 -11.95 25.33
C GLU A 18 -7.64 -12.71 24.25
N GLU A 19 -8.17 -12.00 23.24
CA GLU A 19 -8.89 -12.62 22.12
C GLU A 19 -7.96 -13.40 21.16
N ILE A 20 -6.68 -13.05 21.11
CA ILE A 20 -5.70 -13.69 20.23
C ILE A 20 -5.00 -14.87 20.92
N VAL A 21 -4.92 -14.88 22.25
CA VAL A 21 -4.38 -15.98 23.07
C VAL A 21 -5.25 -17.23 22.89
N GLY A 22 -4.87 -18.07 21.92
CA GLY A 22 -5.63 -19.26 21.53
C GLY A 22 -5.64 -19.52 20.02
N LEU A 23 -5.22 -18.54 19.21
CA LEU A 23 -5.18 -18.62 17.75
C LEU A 23 -3.75 -18.90 17.21
N ASP A 24 -2.91 -19.57 18.01
CA ASP A 24 -1.47 -19.74 17.78
C ASP A 24 -1.06 -20.36 16.42
N ASN A 25 -1.99 -20.99 15.70
CA ASN A 25 -1.75 -21.58 14.38
C ASN A 25 -2.68 -21.07 13.26
N ASP A 26 -3.50 -20.06 13.54
CA ASP A 26 -4.46 -19.52 12.59
C ASP A 26 -3.97 -18.21 11.95
N TYR A 27 -4.47 -17.93 10.74
CA TYR A 27 -4.23 -16.65 10.09
C TYR A 27 -5.25 -15.61 10.57
N LEU A 28 -4.75 -14.52 11.13
CA LEU A 28 -5.57 -13.37 11.51
C LEU A 28 -5.66 -12.40 10.33
N VAL A 29 -6.89 -12.06 9.95
CA VAL A 29 -7.17 -11.02 8.95
C VAL A 29 -7.80 -9.85 9.66
N PHE A 30 -7.09 -8.72 9.65
CA PHE A 30 -7.59 -7.48 10.22
C PHE A 30 -8.11 -6.58 9.11
N ASP A 31 -9.39 -6.21 9.21
CA ASP A 31 -9.95 -5.18 8.34
C ASP A 31 -9.58 -3.80 8.89
N MET A 32 -8.92 -3.00 8.07
CA MET A 32 -8.40 -1.69 8.45
C MET A 32 -9.34 -0.61 7.89
N PRO A 33 -9.59 0.49 8.63
CA PRO A 33 -10.45 1.57 8.13
C PRO A 33 -10.05 2.07 6.72
N GLY A 34 -11.02 2.30 5.84
CA GLY A 34 -10.74 2.54 4.42
C GLY A 34 -10.04 3.84 4.05
N GLN A 35 -9.81 4.77 4.98
CA GLN A 35 -9.19 6.07 4.69
C GLN A 35 -7.72 6.10 5.07
N ILE A 36 -6.85 6.16 4.07
CA ILE A 36 -5.40 6.21 4.27
C ILE A 36 -4.91 7.44 5.07
N GLU A 37 -5.67 8.52 5.01
CA GLU A 37 -5.43 9.81 5.68
C GLU A 37 -5.62 9.74 7.20
N LEU A 38 -6.38 8.76 7.70
CA LEU A 38 -6.53 8.54 9.14
C LEU A 38 -5.25 7.96 9.76
N TYR A 39 -4.35 7.40 8.94
CA TYR A 39 -3.11 6.77 9.39
C TYR A 39 -1.91 7.70 9.41
N THR A 40 -1.96 8.80 8.66
CA THR A 40 -0.84 9.76 8.60
C THR A 40 -0.75 10.64 9.84
N HIS A 41 -1.87 10.85 10.55
CA HIS A 41 -1.92 11.81 11.67
C HIS A 41 -1.74 11.18 13.06
N ILE A 42 -1.98 9.87 13.21
CA ILE A 42 -1.81 9.17 14.49
C ILE A 42 -1.04 7.87 14.24
N PRO A 43 0.16 7.67 14.83
CA PRO A 43 1.00 6.50 14.58
C PRO A 43 0.48 5.20 15.23
N VAL A 44 -0.83 5.01 15.28
CA VAL A 44 -1.49 3.85 15.91
C VAL A 44 -1.10 2.56 15.22
N LEU A 45 -1.13 2.53 13.88
CA LEU A 45 -0.84 1.32 13.12
C LEU A 45 0.63 0.87 13.23
N PRO A 46 1.65 1.75 13.07
CA PRO A 46 3.03 1.35 13.32
C PRO A 46 3.26 0.82 14.73
N MET A 47 2.61 1.42 15.74
CA MET A 47 2.72 0.95 17.12
C MET A 47 2.02 -0.39 17.33
N LEU A 48 0.82 -0.58 16.77
CA LEU A 48 0.11 -1.87 16.80
C LEU A 48 0.91 -2.96 16.08
N ALA A 49 1.47 -2.66 14.91
CA ALA A 49 2.30 -3.60 14.15
C ALA A 49 3.56 -4.00 14.95
N LYS A 50 4.25 -3.02 15.56
CA LYS A 50 5.38 -3.31 16.47
C LYS A 50 4.96 -4.15 17.66
N HIS A 51 3.81 -3.84 18.25
CA HIS A 51 3.28 -4.59 19.38
C HIS A 51 2.99 -6.05 19.01
N MET A 52 2.24 -6.27 17.93
CA MET A 52 1.94 -7.62 17.42
C MET A 52 3.18 -8.41 17.01
N HIS A 53 4.19 -7.73 16.47
CA HIS A 53 5.44 -8.39 16.10
C HIS A 53 6.30 -8.76 17.32
N HIS A 54 6.50 -7.81 18.25
CA HIS A 54 7.43 -7.98 19.37
C HIS A 54 6.83 -8.72 20.57
N HIS A 55 5.58 -8.46 20.92
CA HIS A 55 4.94 -9.03 22.11
C HIS A 55 4.20 -10.34 21.80
N LEU A 56 3.52 -10.40 20.65
CA LEU A 56 2.72 -11.56 20.26
C LEU A 56 3.45 -12.50 19.27
N GLY A 57 4.60 -12.10 18.71
CA GLY A 57 5.40 -12.93 17.83
C GLY A 57 4.81 -13.14 16.42
N PHE A 58 3.84 -12.33 16.00
CA PHE A 58 3.24 -12.46 14.67
C PHE A 58 4.17 -12.01 13.55
N ARG A 59 4.10 -12.72 12.42
CA ARG A 59 4.66 -12.27 11.14
C ARG A 59 3.59 -11.51 10.39
N LEU A 60 3.71 -10.19 10.37
CA LEU A 60 2.72 -9.30 9.76
C LEU A 60 2.96 -9.14 8.26
N CYS A 61 1.88 -9.03 7.51
CA CYS A 61 1.89 -8.64 6.11
C CYS A 61 0.64 -7.80 5.82
N ALA A 62 0.80 -6.69 5.09
CA ALA A 62 -0.31 -5.85 4.69
C ALA A 62 -0.74 -6.16 3.25
N ALA A 63 -2.04 -6.34 3.03
CA ALA A 63 -2.61 -6.38 1.69
C ALA A 63 -3.08 -4.97 1.30
N TYR A 64 -2.40 -4.33 0.35
CA TYR A 64 -2.76 -3.00 -0.12
C TYR A 64 -3.63 -3.11 -1.37
N LEU A 65 -4.93 -2.79 -1.24
CA LEU A 65 -5.87 -2.89 -2.34
C LEU A 65 -5.90 -1.59 -3.17
N LEU A 66 -5.48 -1.68 -4.43
CA LEU A 66 -5.63 -0.63 -5.45
C LEU A 66 -6.85 -0.94 -6.31
N GLU A 67 -7.66 0.06 -6.66
CA GLU A 67 -8.77 -0.17 -7.60
C GLU A 67 -8.27 -0.21 -9.06
N SER A 68 -8.83 -1.12 -9.86
CA SER A 68 -8.49 -1.28 -11.27
C SER A 68 -8.66 -0.01 -12.13
N GLN A 69 -9.53 0.90 -11.71
CA GLN A 69 -9.73 2.20 -12.38
C GLN A 69 -8.48 3.06 -12.40
N PHE A 70 -7.53 2.83 -11.49
CA PHE A 70 -6.24 3.51 -11.47
C PHE A 70 -5.37 3.11 -12.66
N ILE A 71 -5.60 1.94 -13.28
CA ILE A 71 -4.87 1.48 -14.47
C ILE A 71 -5.28 2.25 -15.74
N VAL A 72 -6.51 2.79 -15.77
CA VAL A 72 -7.04 3.51 -16.93
C VAL A 72 -6.27 4.81 -17.17
N ASP A 73 -5.79 5.45 -16.10
CA ASP A 73 -4.99 6.66 -16.17
C ASP A 73 -3.62 6.43 -15.52
N LYS A 74 -2.56 6.48 -16.33
CA LYS A 74 -1.18 6.29 -15.86
C LYS A 74 -0.81 7.23 -14.71
N ALA A 75 -1.29 8.48 -14.71
CA ALA A 75 -1.00 9.41 -13.63
C ALA A 75 -1.62 8.94 -12.31
N LYS A 76 -2.84 8.39 -12.35
CA LYS A 76 -3.48 7.76 -11.18
C LYS A 76 -2.75 6.52 -10.74
N PHE A 77 -2.33 5.66 -11.67
CA PHE A 77 -1.51 4.48 -11.36
C PHE A 77 -0.24 4.88 -10.58
N PHE A 78 0.52 5.86 -11.07
CA PHE A 78 1.71 6.34 -10.36
C PHE A 78 1.39 6.91 -8.98
N ALA A 79 0.29 7.68 -8.84
CA ALA A 79 -0.15 8.18 -7.54
C ALA A 79 -0.50 7.03 -6.57
N GLY A 80 -1.15 5.98 -7.06
CA GLY A 80 -1.49 4.78 -6.29
C GLY A 80 -0.25 4.03 -5.80
N VAL A 81 0.73 3.80 -6.68
CA VAL A 81 1.98 3.12 -6.30
C VAL A 81 2.80 3.95 -5.30
N MET A 82 2.89 5.27 -5.49
CA MET A 82 3.57 6.15 -4.52
C MET A 82 2.86 6.13 -3.16
N SER A 83 1.53 6.08 -3.14
CA SER A 83 0.76 5.95 -1.90
C SER A 83 1.01 4.62 -1.20
N ALA A 84 1.02 3.51 -1.94
CA ALA A 84 1.35 2.19 -1.41
C ALA A 84 2.76 2.15 -0.81
N MET A 85 3.75 2.75 -1.49
CA MET A 85 5.12 2.86 -1.00
C MET A 85 5.19 3.68 0.29
N SER A 86 4.50 4.82 0.34
CA SER A 86 4.45 5.65 1.55
C SER A 86 3.87 4.88 2.73
N ALA A 87 2.83 4.06 2.51
CA ALA A 87 2.27 3.18 3.53
C ALA A 87 3.26 2.10 3.97
N MET A 88 3.99 1.49 3.03
CA MET A 88 5.02 0.49 3.32
C MET A 88 6.13 1.04 4.22
N VAL A 89 6.62 2.24 3.91
CA VAL A 89 7.66 2.93 4.72
C VAL A 89 7.11 3.33 6.08
N MET A 90 5.86 3.78 6.16
CA MET A 90 5.26 4.20 7.43
C MET A 90 5.00 3.03 8.38
N LEU A 91 4.52 1.89 7.86
CA LEU A 91 4.15 0.72 8.65
C LEU A 91 5.32 -0.22 8.92
N GLU A 92 6.41 -0.13 8.16
CA GLU A 92 7.61 -0.96 8.28
C GLU A 92 7.32 -2.48 8.18
N ILE A 93 6.27 -2.87 7.46
CA ILE A 93 5.86 -4.27 7.24
C ILE A 93 5.82 -4.61 5.74
N PRO A 94 6.02 -5.88 5.34
CA PRO A 94 5.91 -6.27 3.94
C PRO A 94 4.48 -6.05 3.42
N HIS A 95 4.35 -5.40 2.27
CA HIS A 95 3.08 -5.13 1.61
C HIS A 95 2.93 -6.01 0.36
N ILE A 96 1.73 -6.56 0.16
CA ILE A 96 1.29 -7.21 -1.07
C ILE A 96 0.33 -6.24 -1.75
N ASN A 97 0.72 -5.69 -2.89
CA ASN A 97 -0.12 -4.81 -3.68
C ASN A 97 -1.10 -5.65 -4.52
N ILE A 98 -2.39 -5.50 -4.25
CA ILE A 98 -3.47 -6.27 -4.90
C ILE A 98 -4.32 -5.30 -5.73
N MET A 99 -4.46 -5.57 -7.02
CA MET A 99 -5.42 -4.83 -7.85
C MET A 99 -6.81 -5.46 -7.74
N SER A 100 -7.76 -4.68 -7.23
CA SER A 100 -9.15 -5.05 -6.99
C SER A 100 -10.06 -4.58 -8.14
N LYS A 101 -11.25 -5.18 -8.23
CA LYS A 101 -12.30 -4.81 -9.21
C LYS A 101 -11.84 -4.90 -10.68
N MET A 102 -11.00 -5.87 -11.02
CA MET A 102 -10.44 -6.04 -12.37
C MET A 102 -11.51 -6.34 -13.44
N ASP A 103 -12.68 -6.82 -13.02
CA ASP A 103 -13.87 -7.01 -13.83
C ASP A 103 -14.36 -5.71 -14.50
N LEU A 104 -14.21 -4.57 -13.84
CA LEU A 104 -14.68 -3.27 -14.34
C LEU A 104 -13.91 -2.76 -15.56
N ILE A 105 -12.66 -3.20 -15.74
CA ILE A 105 -11.79 -2.74 -16.81
C ILE A 105 -11.60 -3.76 -17.94
N GLU A 106 -12.19 -4.95 -17.82
CA GLU A 106 -12.04 -6.01 -18.83
C GLU A 106 -12.62 -5.58 -20.20
N SER A 107 -13.61 -4.67 -20.21
CA SER A 107 -14.17 -4.08 -21.42
C SER A 107 -13.39 -2.88 -21.98
N GLN A 108 -12.53 -2.26 -21.16
CA GLN A 108 -11.84 -1.00 -21.48
C GLN A 108 -10.36 -1.22 -21.85
N VAL A 109 -9.72 -2.24 -21.30
CA VAL A 109 -8.28 -2.49 -21.44
C VAL A 109 -8.05 -3.92 -21.93
N ARG A 110 -7.22 -4.09 -22.97
CA ARG A 110 -6.88 -5.42 -23.47
C ARG A 110 -6.02 -6.15 -22.45
N LYS A 111 -6.23 -7.46 -22.27
CA LYS A 111 -5.43 -8.32 -21.36
C LYS A 111 -3.91 -8.25 -21.63
N SER A 112 -3.49 -7.95 -22.86
CA SER A 112 -2.08 -7.73 -23.22
C SER A 112 -1.47 -6.47 -22.59
N ASP A 113 -2.28 -5.40 -22.50
CA ASP A 113 -1.84 -4.12 -21.95
C ASP A 113 -1.84 -4.17 -20.41
N LEU A 114 -2.76 -4.95 -19.84
CA LEU A 114 -2.84 -5.22 -18.41
C LEU A 114 -1.57 -5.89 -17.85
N LYS A 115 -0.97 -6.81 -18.63
CA LYS A 115 0.30 -7.47 -18.26
C LYS A 115 1.45 -6.48 -18.10
N ARG A 116 1.40 -5.32 -18.78
CA ARG A 116 2.42 -4.26 -18.66
C ARG A 116 2.33 -3.49 -17.34
N TYR A 117 1.19 -3.52 -16.66
CA TYR A 117 1.01 -2.90 -15.34
C TYR A 117 1.25 -3.89 -14.20
N LEU A 118 0.95 -5.17 -14.42
CA LEU A 118 1.22 -6.25 -13.46
C LEU A 118 2.71 -6.62 -13.38
N ASN A 119 3.44 -6.44 -14.48
CA ASN A 119 4.88 -6.61 -14.54
C ASN A 119 5.46 -5.34 -15.18
N PRO A 120 5.58 -4.24 -14.41
CA PRO A 120 5.98 -2.96 -14.93
C PRO A 120 7.43 -3.04 -15.38
N ASP A 121 7.65 -3.07 -16.70
CA ASP A 121 8.95 -2.77 -17.27
C ASP A 121 9.18 -1.26 -17.12
N PRO A 122 10.19 -0.83 -16.33
CA PRO A 122 10.50 0.57 -16.08
C PRO A 122 10.70 1.39 -17.36
N PHE A 123 11.12 0.75 -18.45
CA PHE A 123 11.43 1.45 -19.70
C PHE A 123 10.22 1.57 -20.63
N LEU A 124 9.20 0.73 -20.48
CA LEU A 124 8.00 0.80 -21.32
C LEU A 124 7.04 1.93 -20.92
N LEU A 125 6.99 2.28 -19.63
CA LEU A 125 6.11 3.35 -19.14
C LEU A 125 6.74 4.73 -19.30
N ILE A 126 8.07 4.83 -19.24
CA ILE A 126 8.77 6.12 -19.24
C ILE A 126 8.68 6.86 -20.58
N ASP A 127 8.71 6.14 -21.71
CA ASP A 127 8.68 6.75 -23.04
C ASP A 127 7.36 7.47 -23.31
N GLU A 128 6.24 6.86 -22.91
CA GLU A 128 4.92 7.47 -23.06
C GLU A 128 4.68 8.63 -22.09
N VAL A 129 5.26 8.58 -20.88
CA VAL A 129 5.17 9.68 -19.92
C VAL A 129 6.02 10.86 -20.39
N ASN A 130 7.25 10.61 -20.84
CA ASN A 130 8.16 11.62 -21.38
C ASN A 130 7.63 12.29 -22.66
N ALA A 131 6.85 11.56 -23.48
CA ALA A 131 6.17 12.14 -24.64
C ALA A 131 5.09 13.17 -24.27
N LYS A 132 4.51 13.07 -23.07
CA LYS A 132 3.45 13.97 -22.57
C LYS A 132 3.95 15.05 -21.60
N THR A 133 5.18 14.94 -21.10
CA THR A 133 5.75 15.84 -20.10
C THR A 133 6.94 16.63 -20.64
N ASN A 134 7.16 17.82 -20.09
CA ASN A 134 8.28 18.68 -20.49
C ASN A 134 9.63 17.97 -20.23
N PRO A 135 10.63 18.09 -21.12
CA PRO A 135 11.96 17.52 -20.95
C PRO A 135 12.62 17.77 -19.59
N ARG A 136 12.29 18.89 -18.93
CA ARG A 136 12.76 19.20 -17.57
C ARG A 136 12.37 18.17 -16.51
N TYR A 137 11.28 17.42 -16.72
CA TYR A 137 10.75 16.43 -15.77
C TYR A 137 11.15 15.00 -16.12
N HIS A 138 11.94 14.77 -17.17
CA HIS A 138 12.32 13.41 -17.58
C HIS A 138 13.17 12.68 -16.53
N ASP A 139 14.05 13.41 -15.83
CA ASP A 139 14.83 12.84 -14.72
C ASP A 139 13.94 12.46 -13.53
N LEU A 140 12.92 13.26 -13.25
CA LEU A 140 11.92 12.97 -12.20
C LEU A 140 11.09 11.74 -12.57
N ASN A 141 10.62 11.66 -13.82
CA ASN A 141 9.87 10.51 -14.32
C ASN A 141 10.69 9.22 -14.21
N ARG A 142 12.00 9.28 -14.51
CA ARG A 142 12.90 8.13 -14.34
C ARG A 142 12.98 7.67 -12.88
N ALA A 143 13.14 8.60 -11.94
CA ALA A 143 13.20 8.27 -10.52
C ALA A 143 11.88 7.64 -10.02
N ILE A 144 10.74 8.21 -10.42
CA ILE A 144 9.41 7.69 -10.06
C ILE A 144 9.22 6.26 -10.60
N VAL A 145 9.61 6.01 -11.84
CA VAL A 145 9.42 4.69 -12.46
C VAL A 145 10.34 3.63 -11.84
N GLN A 146 11.56 4.00 -11.43
CA GLN A 146 12.43 3.10 -10.66
C GLN A 146 11.84 2.75 -9.28
N LEU A 147 11.14 3.68 -8.63
CA LEU A 147 10.46 3.43 -7.35
C LEU A 147 9.31 2.42 -7.50
N VAL A 148 8.59 2.43 -8.62
CA VAL A 148 7.49 1.47 -8.88
C VAL A 148 7.99 0.02 -8.85
N PHE A 149 9.21 -0.23 -9.34
CA PHE A 149 9.81 -1.56 -9.31
C PHE A 149 10.11 -2.08 -7.89
N ILE A 150 10.32 -1.17 -6.92
CA ILE A 150 10.55 -1.54 -5.51
C ILE A 150 9.26 -2.01 -4.84
N CYS A 151 8.10 -1.55 -5.33
CA CYS A 151 6.78 -1.96 -4.84
C CYS A 151 6.20 -3.22 -5.50
N SER A 152 6.85 -3.75 -6.54
CA SER A 152 6.38 -4.91 -7.32
C SER A 152 7.07 -6.18 -6.87
#